data_AF-A0A7W4IC24-F1
#
_entry.id   AF-A0A7W4IC24-F1
#
_cell.length_a   1.000
_cell.length_b   1.000
_cell.length_c   1.000
_cell.angle_alpha   90.00
_cell.angle_beta   90.00
_cell.angle_gamma   90.00
#
_symmetry.space_group_name_H-M   'P 1'
#
loop_
_entity.id
_entity.type
_entity.pdbx_description
1 polymer ?
#
loop_
_entity_poly.entity_id
_entity_poly.type
_entity_poly.pdbx_seq_one_letter_code
_entity_poly.pdbx_strand_id
1 'polypeptide(L)'
;MTEQVRVQTRDMEIVLTNVWRRAQERMKDSSNDINDLLDDGESAINDAVEKYEAGDLRAASDCAAHAAACSLLIAAGMYRLAENVPAKKEMS
;
A
#
# COMPACT_ATOMS: atom_id res chain seq x y z
N MET A 1 25.22 12.26 -2.14
CA MET A 1 25.20 11.05 -2.97
C MET A 1 23.86 10.40 -2.77
N THR A 2 23.00 10.34 -3.78
CA THR A 2 21.73 9.61 -3.70
C THR A 2 22.06 8.12 -3.76
N GLU A 3 22.04 7.44 -2.62
CA GLU A 3 22.16 5.99 -2.57
C GLU A 3 21.08 5.36 -3.44
N GLN A 4 21.49 4.66 -4.49
CA GLN A 4 20.58 3.80 -5.23
C GLN A 4 20.28 2.59 -4.35
N VAL A 5 19.14 2.63 -3.65
CA VAL A 5 18.62 1.47 -2.93
C VAL A 5 18.23 0.42 -3.97
N ARG A 6 19.05 -0.64 -4.09
CA ARG A 6 18.72 -1.80 -4.93
C ARG A 6 17.88 -2.77 -4.11
N VAL A 7 16.61 -2.90 -4.46
CA VAL A 7 15.69 -3.87 -3.85
C VAL A 7 16.22 -5.28 -4.08
N GLN A 8 16.49 -6.04 -3.01
CA GLN A 8 16.84 -7.45 -3.11
C GLN A 8 15.59 -8.33 -3.00
N THR A 9 15.63 -9.54 -3.57
CA THR A 9 14.49 -10.48 -3.54
C THR A 9 14.04 -10.81 -2.11
N ARG A 10 14.97 -10.84 -1.15
CA ARG A 10 14.66 -11.07 0.26
C ARG A 10 13.97 -9.86 0.92
N ASP A 11 14.28 -8.66 0.46
CA ASP A 11 13.58 -7.44 0.88
C ASP A 11 12.14 -7.45 0.38
N MET A 12 11.90 -8.00 -0.83
CA MET A 12 10.54 -8.13 -1.36
C MET A 12 9.65 -9.00 -0.48
N GLU A 13 10.14 -10.12 0.05
CA GLU A 13 9.32 -11.02 0.87
C GLU A 13 8.85 -10.34 2.17
N ILE A 14 9.76 -9.61 2.84
CA ILE A 14 9.46 -8.84 4.05
C ILE A 14 8.53 -7.66 3.73
N VAL A 15 8.82 -6.92 2.65
CA VAL A 15 8.01 -5.78 2.21
C VAL A 15 6.61 -6.25 1.85
N LEU A 16 6.47 -7.30 1.03
CA LEU A 16 5.17 -7.85 0.62
C LEU A 16 4.36 -8.35 1.81
N THR A 17 5.00 -9.00 2.79
CA THR A 17 4.30 -9.44 4.01
C THR A 17 3.74 -8.26 4.80
N ASN A 18 4.54 -7.19 4.97
CA ASN A 18 4.11 -5.99 5.68
C ASN A 18 3.03 -5.21 4.93
N VAL A 19 3.18 -5.07 3.62
CA VAL A 19 2.21 -4.42 2.74
C VAL A 19 0.89 -5.18 2.73
N TRP A 20 0.94 -6.51 2.61
CA TRP A 20 -0.23 -7.38 2.66
C TRP A 20 -0.97 -7.26 4.00
N ARG A 21 -0.25 -7.30 5.13
CA ARG A 21 -0.86 -7.14 6.45
C ARG A 21 -1.58 -5.79 6.58
N ARG A 22 -0.95 -4.70 6.13
CA ARG A 22 -1.56 -3.36 6.17
C ARG A 22 -2.77 -3.24 5.25
N ALA A 23 -2.71 -3.85 4.07
CA ALA A 23 -3.86 -3.92 3.18
C ALA A 23 -5.04 -4.65 3.86
N GLN A 24 -4.77 -5.74 4.60
CA GLN A 24 -5.79 -6.43 5.38
C GLN A 24 -6.36 -5.60 6.54
N GLU A 25 -5.53 -4.85 7.24
CA GLU A 25 -5.96 -3.95 8.32
C GLU A 25 -6.86 -2.84 7.76
N ARG A 26 -6.42 -2.18 6.68
CA ARG A 26 -7.21 -1.13 6.01
C ARG A 26 -8.55 -1.64 5.48
N MET A 27 -8.60 -2.85 4.92
CA MET A 27 -9.85 -3.46 4.46
C MET A 27 -10.91 -3.63 5.56
N LYS A 28 -10.52 -3.67 6.84
CA LYS A 28 -11.44 -3.79 7.98
C LYS A 28 -11.96 -2.43 8.47
N ASP A 29 -11.15 -1.39 8.30
CA ASP A 29 -11.32 -0.12 9.02
C ASP A 29 -11.75 1.05 8.10
N SER A 30 -11.81 0.84 6.79
CA SER A 30 -12.02 1.95 5.82
C SER A 30 -12.85 1.56 4.61
N SER A 31 -13.37 2.60 3.93
CA SER A 31 -13.86 2.47 2.56
C SER A 31 -12.74 1.94 1.67
N ASN A 32 -13.04 0.89 0.91
CA ASN A 32 -12.16 0.34 -0.11
C ASN A 32 -12.55 0.84 -1.51
N ASP A 33 -13.18 2.01 -1.60
CA ASP A 33 -13.40 2.68 -2.87
C ASP A 33 -12.06 3.00 -3.53
N ILE A 34 -11.99 2.82 -4.85
CA ILE A 34 -10.75 3.01 -5.60
C ILE A 34 -10.28 4.47 -5.52
N ASN A 35 -11.19 5.45 -5.50
CA ASN A 35 -10.81 6.86 -5.40
C ASN A 35 -10.24 7.19 -4.02
N ASP A 36 -10.88 6.70 -2.95
CA ASP A 36 -10.37 6.85 -1.58
C ASP A 36 -8.97 6.21 -1.43
N LEU A 37 -8.74 5.06 -2.07
CA LEU A 37 -7.43 4.39 -2.07
C LEU A 37 -6.37 5.18 -2.87
N LEU A 38 -6.76 5.86 -3.94
CA LEU A 38 -5.86 6.71 -4.73
C LEU A 38 -5.45 7.94 -3.92
N ASP A 39 -6.41 8.63 -3.31
CA ASP A 39 -6.17 9.82 -2.50
C ASP A 39 -5.30 9.52 -1.28
N ASP A 40 -5.63 8.46 -0.54
CA ASP A 40 -4.84 8.05 0.63
C ASP A 40 -3.46 7.51 0.25
N GLY A 41 -3.36 6.83 -0.90
CA GLY A 41 -2.09 6.37 -1.45
C GLY A 41 -1.16 7.53 -1.80
N GLU A 42 -1.68 8.57 -2.45
CA GLU A 42 -0.95 9.78 -2.81
C GLU A 42 -0.50 10.55 -1.54
N SER A 43 -1.42 10.76 -0.60
CA SER A 43 -1.09 11.43 0.67
C SER A 43 0.03 10.69 1.41
N ALA A 44 -0.02 9.36 1.47
CA ALA A 44 0.99 8.57 2.15
C ALA A 44 2.36 8.59 1.46
N ILE A 45 2.42 8.75 0.13
CA ILE A 45 3.69 8.96 -0.58
C ILE A 45 4.28 10.31 -0.20
N ASN A 46 3.47 11.37 -0.21
CA ASN A 46 3.91 12.72 0.13
C ASN A 46 4.47 12.76 1.58
N ASP A 47 3.75 12.15 2.52
CA ASP A 47 4.21 12.04 3.91
C ASP A 47 5.51 11.22 4.02
N ALA A 48 5.64 10.13 3.26
CA ALA A 48 6.85 9.32 3.28
C ALA A 48 8.09 10.11 2.84
N VAL A 49 7.94 10.93 1.79
CA VAL A 49 9.01 11.81 1.30
C VAL A 49 9.34 12.88 2.34
N GLU A 50 8.34 13.57 2.89
CA GLU A 50 8.55 14.61 3.92
C GLU A 50 9.31 14.05 5.14
N LYS A 51 8.90 12.87 5.65
CA LYS A 51 9.56 12.22 6.78
C LYS A 51 10.97 11.77 6.44
N TYR A 52 11.21 11.29 5.22
CA TYR A 52 12.54 10.91 4.77
C TYR A 52 13.48 12.13 4.73
N GLU A 53 13.02 13.24 4.17
CA GLU A 53 13.76 14.50 4.12
C GLU A 53 14.03 15.08 5.52
N ALA A 54 13.12 14.88 6.47
CA ALA A 54 13.29 15.24 7.87
C ALA A 54 14.24 14.29 8.64
N GLY A 55 14.70 13.20 8.02
CA GLY A 55 15.55 12.19 8.65
C GLY A 55 14.82 11.19 9.56
N ASP A 56 13.49 11.26 9.64
CA ASP A 56 12.67 10.29 10.37
C ASP A 56 12.39 9.07 9.51
N LEU A 57 13.42 8.22 9.39
CA LEU A 57 13.38 7.02 8.54
C LEU A 57 12.31 6.01 8.98
N ARG A 58 11.94 5.99 10.27
CA ARG A 58 10.91 5.08 10.78
C ARG A 58 9.54 5.53 10.29
N ALA A 59 9.20 6.80 10.49
CA ALA A 59 7.94 7.34 10.00
C ALA A 59 7.87 7.29 8.46
N ALA A 60 8.98 7.57 7.76
CA ALA A 60 9.06 7.44 6.32
C ALA A 60 8.76 6.02 5.83
N SER A 61 9.36 5.00 6.47
CA SER A 61 9.08 3.60 6.17
C SER A 61 7.62 3.23 6.44
N ASP A 62 7.04 3.78 7.52
CA ASP A 62 5.64 3.55 7.83
C ASP A 62 4.73 4.18 6.78
N CYS A 63 4.94 5.42 6.36
CA CYS A 63 4.15 6.06 5.31
C CYS A 63 4.29 5.32 3.97
N ALA A 64 5.52 4.92 3.58
CA ALA A 64 5.77 4.17 2.36
C ALA A 64 5.05 2.81 2.33
N ALA A 65 5.02 2.10 3.47
CA ALA A 65 4.29 0.84 3.58
C ALA A 65 2.77 1.03 3.51
N HIS A 66 2.24 2.18 3.93
CA HIS A 66 0.82 2.51 3.75
C HIS A 66 0.50 2.75 2.27
N ALA A 67 1.30 3.57 1.58
CA ALA A 67 1.15 3.83 0.15
C ALA A 67 1.20 2.54 -0.70
N ALA A 68 2.12 1.64 -0.38
CA ALA A 68 2.23 0.34 -1.04
C ALA A 68 1.00 -0.54 -0.79
N ALA A 69 0.39 -0.47 0.40
CA ALA A 69 -0.85 -1.18 0.70
C ALA A 69 -2.03 -0.65 -0.12
N CYS A 70 -2.18 0.67 -0.24
CA CYS A 70 -3.19 1.29 -1.11
C CYS A 70 -2.99 0.86 -2.57
N SER A 71 -1.76 0.93 -3.09
CA SER A 71 -1.42 0.47 -4.44
C SER A 71 -1.79 -0.99 -4.69
N LEU A 72 -1.55 -1.86 -3.71
CA LEU A 72 -1.90 -3.28 -3.81
C LEU A 72 -3.43 -3.48 -3.86
N LEU A 73 -4.19 -2.76 -3.04
CA LEU A 73 -5.66 -2.83 -3.03
C LEU A 73 -6.26 -2.31 -4.34
N ILE A 74 -5.71 -1.22 -4.90
CA ILE A 74 -6.09 -0.70 -6.22
C ILE A 74 -5.83 -1.76 -7.29
N ALA A 75 -4.63 -2.36 -7.31
CA ALA A 75 -4.28 -3.41 -8.27
C ALA A 75 -5.22 -4.61 -8.16
N ALA A 76 -5.55 -5.03 -6.94
CA ALA A 76 -6.51 -6.12 -6.69
C ALA A 76 -7.93 -5.78 -7.15
N GLY A 77 -8.39 -4.55 -6.90
CA GLY A 77 -9.68 -4.04 -7.35
C GLY A 77 -9.78 -4.01 -8.88
N MET A 78 -8.78 -3.42 -9.54
CA MET A 78 -8.69 -3.34 -11.00
C MET A 78 -8.62 -4.73 -11.64
N TYR A 79 -7.82 -5.65 -11.08
CA TYR A 79 -7.75 -7.04 -11.56
C TYR A 79 -9.12 -7.72 -11.50
N ARG A 80 -9.86 -7.54 -10.40
CA ARG A 80 -11.20 -8.13 -10.26
C ARG A 80 -12.24 -7.51 -11.18
N LEU A 81 -12.16 -6.20 -11.43
CA LEU A 81 -13.00 -5.53 -12.42
C LEU A 81 -12.72 -6.05 -13.84
N ALA A 82 -11.44 -6.22 -14.20
CA ALA A 82 -11.04 -6.70 -15.52
C ALA A 82 -11.40 -8.17 -15.75
N GLU A 83 -11.18 -9.03 -14.76
CA GLU A 83 -11.46 -10.48 -14.82
C GLU A 83 -12.92 -10.82 -14.50
N ASN A 84 -13.75 -9.81 -14.20
CA ASN A 84 -15.15 -9.96 -13.83
C ASN A 84 -15.36 -10.93 -12.65
N VAL A 85 -14.39 -10.97 -11.73
CA VAL A 85 -14.41 -11.86 -10.57
C VAL A 85 -15.31 -11.26 -9.49
N PRO A 86 -16.47 -11.88 -9.17
CA PRO A 86 -17.34 -11.35 -8.14
C PRO A 86 -16.61 -11.32 -6.81
N ALA A 87 -16.84 -10.26 -6.02
CA ALA A 87 -16.57 -10.35 -4.58
C ALA A 87 -17.30 -11.59 -4.09
N LYS A 88 -16.61 -12.50 -3.39
CA LYS A 88 -17.33 -13.57 -2.69
C LYS A 88 -18.44 -12.89 -1.89
N LYS A 89 -19.69 -13.08 -2.32
CA LYS A 89 -20.86 -12.60 -1.60
C LYS A 89 -20.73 -13.15 -0.20
N GLU A 90 -20.82 -12.27 0.80
CA GLU A 90 -21.09 -12.68 2.16
C GLU A 90 -22.28 -13.61 2.12
N MET A 91 -22.05 -14.88 2.46
CA MET A 91 -23.11 -15.83 2.68
C MET A 91 -23.86 -15.34 3.91
N SER A 92 -24.96 -14.63 3.65
CA SER A 92 -26.00 -14.32 4.63
C SER A 92 -26.65 -15.61 5.15
#